data_AF-A0A8S2QCS7-F1
#
_entry.id   AF-A0A8S2QCS7-F1
#
_cell.length_a   1.000
_cell.length_b   1.000
_cell.length_c   1.000
_cell.angle_alpha   90.00
_cell.angle_beta   90.00
_cell.angle_gamma   90.00
#
_symmetry.space_group_name_H-M   'P 1'
#
loop_
_entity.id
_entity.type
_entity.pdbx_description
1 polymer ?
#
loop_
_entity_poly.entity_id
_entity_poly.type
_entity_poly.pdbx_seq_one_letter_code
_entity_poly.pdbx_strand_id
1 'polypeptide(L)'
;MNTFFDRHPGVFSQILNYYRTGRLHYPTNVCGPLFEDELNYWGIQREEVEPFCWMTSTKHRSTHEDIIKKYGWENDPCVISTGQLPVRKRLISIIWQLFEESRSSIMAKMIAVISIFFIILSITLFVPRTLPAFEIAKYDVITVYTNNNLTERIIVHNSQQHEIISGFDNLEWICMNSINILTEWLLHI
;
A
#
# COMPACT_ATOMS: atom_id res chain seq x y z
N MET A 1 -31.86 -10.30 -41.59
CA MET A 1 -30.49 -10.48 -41.08
C MET A 1 -30.45 -9.87 -39.70
N ASN A 2 -30.26 -10.67 -38.65
CA ASN A 2 -29.99 -10.12 -37.32
C ASN A 2 -28.51 -9.76 -37.26
N THR A 3 -28.22 -8.47 -37.07
CA THR A 3 -26.88 -8.01 -36.72
C THR A 3 -26.66 -8.30 -35.24
N PHE A 4 -25.72 -9.19 -34.93
CA PHE A 4 -25.29 -9.45 -33.56
C PHE A 4 -24.19 -8.45 -33.19
N PHE A 5 -24.39 -7.69 -32.11
CA PHE A 5 -23.39 -6.79 -31.56
C PHE A 5 -22.80 -7.42 -30.30
N ASP A 6 -21.50 -7.76 -30.33
CA ASP A 6 -20.76 -8.39 -29.23
C ASP A 6 -20.15 -7.31 -28.31
N ARG A 7 -21.00 -6.40 -27.80
CA ARG A 7 -20.57 -5.22 -27.02
C ARG A 7 -21.44 -5.01 -25.79
N HIS A 8 -20.98 -4.16 -24.87
CA HIS A 8 -21.56 -4.03 -23.53
C HIS A 8 -23.06 -3.62 -23.60
N PRO A 9 -23.99 -4.52 -23.25
CA PRO A 9 -25.42 -4.31 -23.50
C PRO A 9 -25.98 -3.10 -22.74
N GLY A 10 -25.38 -2.77 -21.58
CA GLY A 10 -25.76 -1.60 -20.79
C GLY A 10 -25.47 -0.26 -21.49
N VAL A 11 -24.38 -0.17 -22.26
CA VAL A 11 -23.97 1.09 -22.92
C VAL A 11 -24.73 1.29 -24.22
N PHE A 12 -24.94 0.21 -24.98
CA PHE A 12 -25.65 0.22 -26.25
C PHE A 12 -27.07 0.82 -26.13
N SER A 13 -27.76 0.56 -25.01
CA SER A 13 -29.08 1.13 -24.74
C SER A 13 -29.08 2.66 -24.72
N GLN A 14 -28.03 3.27 -24.17
CA GLN A 14 -27.89 4.73 -24.06
C GLN A 14 -27.56 5.36 -25.42
N ILE A 15 -26.70 4.69 -26.20
CA ILE A 15 -26.37 5.12 -27.57
C ILE A 15 -27.60 5.07 -28.46
N LEU A 16 -28.41 4.00 -28.38
CA LEU A 16 -29.66 3.92 -29.14
C LEU A 16 -30.65 5.02 -28.74
N ASN A 17 -30.75 5.31 -27.44
CA ASN A 17 -31.61 6.38 -26.95
C ASN A 17 -31.14 7.74 -27.47
N TYR A 18 -29.83 7.97 -27.56
CA TYR A 18 -29.28 9.17 -28.18
C TYR A 18 -29.70 9.29 -29.66
N TYR A 19 -29.56 8.23 -30.47
CA TYR A 19 -30.02 8.28 -31.88
C TYR A 19 -31.53 8.49 -32.03
N ARG A 20 -32.34 8.08 -31.04
CA ARG A 20 -33.80 8.29 -31.07
C ARG A 20 -34.23 9.66 -30.58
N THR A 21 -33.58 10.19 -29.54
CA THR A 21 -34.05 11.36 -28.79
C THR A 21 -33.18 12.60 -29.00
N GLY A 22 -31.99 12.44 -29.58
CA GLY A 22 -30.98 13.48 -29.72
C GLY A 22 -30.32 13.89 -28.40
N ARG A 23 -30.57 13.17 -27.29
CA ARG A 23 -30.01 13.49 -25.98
C ARG A 23 -29.17 12.36 -25.44
N LEU A 24 -27.94 12.67 -25.06
CA LEU A 24 -26.99 11.71 -24.52
C LEU A 24 -26.88 11.89 -23.00
N HIS A 25 -27.20 10.82 -22.26
CA HIS A 25 -27.09 10.78 -20.81
C HIS A 25 -26.01 9.81 -20.36
N TYR A 26 -25.30 10.18 -19.29
CA TYR A 26 -24.23 9.37 -18.74
C TYR A 26 -24.79 8.26 -17.84
N PRO A 27 -24.51 6.98 -18.10
CA PRO A 27 -24.99 5.88 -17.27
C PRO A 27 -24.33 5.90 -15.88
N THR A 28 -25.14 5.69 -14.83
CA THR A 28 -24.66 5.62 -13.43
C THR A 28 -24.09 4.26 -13.04
N ASN A 29 -24.36 3.23 -13.85
CA ASN A 29 -23.98 1.84 -13.63
C ASN A 29 -22.76 1.39 -14.46
N VAL A 30 -22.12 2.31 -15.18
CA VAL A 30 -20.96 2.01 -16.04
C VAL A 30 -19.83 2.98 -15.71
N CYS A 31 -18.60 2.47 -15.72
CA CYS A 31 -17.40 3.27 -15.51
C CYS A 31 -17.23 4.30 -16.65
N GLY A 32 -16.87 5.54 -16.32
CA GLY A 32 -16.79 6.62 -17.32
C GLY A 32 -15.86 6.35 -18.52
N PRO A 33 -14.64 5.81 -18.35
CA PRO A 33 -13.75 5.52 -19.46
C PRO A 33 -14.33 4.47 -20.41
N LEU A 34 -15.01 3.44 -19.88
CA LEU A 34 -15.68 2.43 -20.71
C LEU A 34 -16.79 3.05 -21.56
N PHE A 35 -17.53 4.01 -21.00
CA PHE A 35 -18.56 4.72 -21.74
C PHE A 35 -17.96 5.63 -22.82
N GLU A 36 -16.84 6.32 -22.53
CA GLU A 36 -16.13 7.13 -23.52
C GLU A 36 -15.54 6.31 -24.67
N ASP A 37 -14.98 5.13 -24.39
CA ASP A 37 -14.48 4.22 -25.42
C ASP A 37 -15.60 3.77 -26.38
N GLU A 38 -16.80 3.55 -25.83
CA GLU A 38 -17.98 3.28 -26.64
C GLU A 38 -18.39 4.52 -27.45
N LEU A 39 -18.52 5.71 -26.84
CA LEU A 39 -18.86 6.93 -27.58
C LEU A 39 -17.91 7.21 -28.74
N ASN A 40 -16.59 7.03 -28.52
CA ASN A 40 -15.57 7.14 -29.54
C ASN A 40 -15.76 6.10 -30.66
N TYR A 41 -16.13 4.87 -30.33
CA TYR A 41 -16.42 3.83 -31.32
C TYR A 41 -17.64 4.18 -32.20
N TRP A 42 -18.68 4.77 -31.61
CA TRP A 42 -19.89 5.19 -32.32
C TRP A 42 -19.74 6.56 -33.02
N GLY A 43 -18.60 7.23 -32.86
CA GLY A 43 -18.31 8.53 -33.46
C GLY A 43 -19.13 9.68 -32.88
N ILE A 44 -19.66 9.52 -31.67
CA ILE A 44 -20.46 10.54 -30.99
C ILE A 44 -19.51 11.46 -30.23
N GLN A 45 -19.55 12.76 -30.54
CA GLN A 45 -18.71 13.76 -29.88
C GLN A 45 -19.16 13.96 -28.43
N ARG A 46 -18.20 14.07 -27.51
CA ARG A 46 -18.46 14.14 -26.06
C ARG A 46 -19.12 15.44 -25.64
N GLU A 47 -19.08 16.44 -26.50
CA GLU A 47 -19.65 17.77 -26.34
C GLU A 47 -21.17 17.80 -26.57
N GLU A 48 -21.75 16.69 -27.07
CA GLU A 48 -23.19 16.54 -27.30
C GLU A 48 -23.96 15.95 -26.10
N VAL A 49 -23.26 15.77 -24.97
CA VAL A 49 -23.84 15.30 -23.71
C VAL A 49 -24.76 16.37 -23.12
N GLU A 50 -25.91 15.93 -22.59
CA GLU A 50 -26.90 16.85 -22.03
C GLU A 50 -26.32 17.64 -20.84
N PRO A 51 -26.64 18.95 -20.68
CA PRO A 51 -26.02 19.80 -19.65
C PRO A 51 -26.18 19.28 -18.22
N PHE A 52 -27.27 18.56 -17.92
CA PHE A 52 -27.50 17.96 -16.61
C PHE A 52 -26.49 16.85 -16.28
N CYS A 53 -25.94 16.17 -17.30
CA CYS A 53 -24.92 15.13 -17.15
C CYS A 53 -23.48 15.68 -17.21
N TRP A 54 -23.29 16.98 -17.47
CA TRP A 54 -21.97 17.59 -17.53
C TRP A 54 -21.19 17.32 -16.25
N MET A 55 -21.77 17.56 -15.08
CA MET A 55 -21.09 17.40 -13.78
C MET A 55 -20.41 16.02 -13.61
N THR A 56 -21.05 14.95 -14.10
CA THR A 56 -20.53 13.58 -14.05
C THR A 56 -19.37 13.40 -15.03
N SER A 57 -19.52 13.92 -16.25
CA SER A 57 -18.47 13.94 -17.28
C SER A 57 -17.24 14.76 -16.84
N THR A 58 -17.44 15.96 -16.27
CA THR A 58 -16.34 16.80 -15.77
C THR A 58 -15.66 16.23 -14.55
N LYS A 59 -16.39 15.63 -13.60
CA LYS A 59 -15.78 15.04 -12.40
C LYS A 59 -14.83 13.88 -12.73
N HIS A 60 -15.20 13.09 -13.74
CA HIS A 60 -14.36 11.97 -14.19
C HIS A 60 -13.10 12.46 -14.91
N ARG A 61 -13.21 13.55 -15.68
CA ARG A 61 -12.10 14.19 -16.40
C ARG A 61 -11.17 14.99 -15.49
N SER A 62 -11.71 15.79 -14.57
CA SER A 62 -10.91 16.61 -13.64
C SER A 62 -9.95 15.75 -12.85
N THR A 63 -10.42 14.61 -12.33
CA THR A 63 -9.57 13.69 -11.56
C THR A 63 -8.35 13.21 -12.35
N HIS A 64 -8.48 12.95 -13.65
CA HIS A 64 -7.36 12.46 -14.48
C HIS A 64 -6.39 13.59 -14.86
N GLU A 65 -6.91 14.74 -15.26
CA GLU A 65 -6.11 15.93 -15.58
C GLU A 65 -5.37 16.47 -14.34
N ASP A 66 -6.03 16.49 -13.19
CA ASP A 66 -5.46 16.93 -11.92
C ASP A 66 -4.30 16.02 -11.48
N ILE A 67 -4.42 14.70 -11.69
CA ILE A 67 -3.33 13.74 -11.43
C ILE A 67 -2.17 13.99 -12.39
N ILE A 68 -2.41 14.13 -13.69
CA ILE A 68 -1.35 14.38 -14.69
C ILE A 68 -0.58 15.65 -14.32
N LYS A 69 -1.30 16.73 -14.00
CA LYS A 69 -0.70 18.01 -13.62
C LYS A 69 0.04 17.94 -12.29
N LYS A 70 -0.50 17.24 -11.29
CA LYS A 70 0.13 17.05 -9.98
C LYS A 70 1.50 16.37 -10.10
N TYR A 71 1.63 15.39 -11.00
CA TYR A 71 2.87 14.61 -11.16
C TYR A 71 3.75 15.07 -12.34
N GLY A 72 3.38 16.15 -13.04
CA GLY A 72 4.16 16.72 -14.16
C GLY A 72 4.24 15.80 -15.39
N TRP A 73 3.18 15.05 -15.64
CA TRP A 73 3.11 14.05 -16.72
C TRP A 73 2.53 14.61 -18.03
N GLU A 74 2.39 15.93 -18.16
CA GLU A 74 1.83 16.57 -19.37
C GLU A 74 2.61 16.25 -20.66
N ASN A 75 3.92 16.01 -20.56
CA ASN A 75 4.81 15.77 -21.70
C ASN A 75 4.96 14.27 -22.04
N ASP A 76 4.22 13.38 -21.36
CA ASP A 76 4.28 11.96 -21.66
C ASP A 76 3.70 11.66 -23.05
N PRO A 77 4.42 10.93 -23.93
CA PRO A 77 3.96 10.64 -25.29
C PRO A 77 2.58 9.96 -25.34
N CYS A 78 2.28 9.13 -24.34
CA CYS A 78 1.00 8.43 -24.22
C CYS A 78 -0.14 9.39 -23.82
N VAL A 79 0.13 10.37 -22.95
CA VAL A 79 -0.86 11.36 -22.53
C VAL A 79 -1.19 12.30 -23.68
N ILE A 80 -0.19 12.71 -24.45
CA ILE A 80 -0.38 13.55 -25.65
C ILE A 80 -1.18 12.81 -26.73
N SER A 81 -0.94 11.51 -26.93
CA SER A 81 -1.59 10.75 -28.02
C SER A 81 -2.99 10.25 -27.69
N THR A 82 -3.26 9.88 -26.43
CA THR A 82 -4.52 9.22 -26.03
C THR A 82 -5.29 9.96 -24.94
N GLY A 83 -4.69 10.98 -24.31
CA GLY A 83 -5.26 11.63 -23.12
C GLY A 83 -5.29 10.74 -21.88
N GLN A 84 -4.70 9.54 -21.94
CA GLN A 84 -4.74 8.52 -20.89
C GLN A 84 -3.35 8.22 -20.33
N LEU A 85 -3.30 7.90 -19.04
CA LEU A 85 -2.07 7.46 -18.37
C LEU A 85 -1.79 5.97 -18.64
N PRO A 86 -0.54 5.60 -18.95
CA PRO A 86 -0.18 4.19 -19.10
C PRO A 86 -0.35 3.44 -17.77
N VAL A 87 -0.70 2.15 -17.85
CA VAL A 87 -1.05 1.30 -16.68
C VAL A 87 0.02 1.37 -15.58
N ARG A 88 1.31 1.39 -15.93
CA ARG A 88 2.41 1.52 -14.97
C ARG A 88 2.37 2.83 -14.19
N LYS A 89 2.15 3.95 -14.88
CA LYS A 89 2.06 5.28 -14.25
C LYS A 89 0.78 5.42 -13.43
N ARG A 90 -0.32 4.79 -13.87
CA ARG A 90 -1.55 4.68 -13.09
C ARG A 90 -1.35 3.87 -11.81
N LEU A 91 -0.61 2.76 -11.86
CA LEU A 91 -0.29 1.98 -10.65
C LEU A 91 0.60 2.80 -9.70
N ILE A 92 1.60 3.48 -10.25
CA ILE A 92 2.48 4.37 -9.50
C ILE A 92 1.68 5.49 -8.83
N SER A 93 0.75 6.17 -9.52
CA SER A 93 -0.06 7.23 -8.91
C SER A 93 -0.95 6.69 -7.79
N ILE A 94 -1.49 5.47 -7.93
CA ILE A 94 -2.24 4.79 -6.88
C ILE A 94 -1.34 4.50 -5.67
N ILE A 95 -0.12 4.00 -5.88
CA ILE A 95 0.85 3.75 -4.81
C ILE A 95 1.22 5.05 -4.10
N TRP A 96 1.53 6.10 -4.84
CA TRP A 96 1.84 7.41 -4.26
C TRP A 96 0.67 7.96 -3.45
N GLN A 97 -0.56 7.89 -3.97
CA GLN A 97 -1.75 8.30 -3.21
C GLN A 97 -1.97 7.45 -1.95
N LEU A 98 -1.69 6.15 -2.00
CA LEU A 98 -1.76 5.26 -0.83
C LEU A 98 -0.75 5.66 0.25
N PHE A 99 0.45 6.11 -0.14
CA PHE A 99 1.46 6.59 0.79
C PHE A 99 1.17 8.01 1.32
N GLU A 100 0.73 8.91 0.45
CA GLU A 100 0.47 10.31 0.77
C GLU A 100 -0.80 10.46 1.62
N GLU A 101 -1.82 9.61 1.38
CA GLU A 101 -3.10 9.60 2.07
C GLU A 101 -3.31 8.31 2.88
N SER A 102 -2.39 7.99 3.79
CA SER A 102 -2.48 6.83 4.69
C SER A 102 -3.79 6.74 5.50
N ARG A 103 -4.56 7.84 5.60
CA ARG A 103 -5.87 7.91 6.27
C ARG A 103 -7.06 7.44 5.43
N SER A 104 -6.94 7.37 4.11
CA SER A 104 -8.07 7.14 3.20
C SER A 104 -8.56 5.69 3.20
N SER A 105 -7.65 4.72 3.32
CA SER A 105 -7.96 3.29 3.27
C SER A 105 -7.56 2.56 4.56
N ILE A 106 -8.41 1.63 5.02
CA ILE A 106 -8.13 0.78 6.18
C ILE A 106 -6.85 -0.04 5.95
N MET A 107 -6.62 -0.54 4.73
CA MET A 107 -5.42 -1.29 4.40
C MET A 107 -4.15 -0.43 4.49
N ALA A 108 -4.22 0.83 4.05
CA ALA A 108 -3.09 1.76 4.15
C ALA A 108 -2.73 2.05 5.62
N LYS A 109 -3.74 2.16 6.50
CA LYS A 109 -3.53 2.30 7.96
C LYS A 109 -2.82 1.09 8.56
N MET A 110 -3.24 -0.13 8.18
CA MET A 110 -2.61 -1.35 8.68
C MET A 110 -1.15 -1.44 8.28
N ILE A 111 -0.83 -1.17 7.00
CA ILE A 111 0.55 -1.18 6.49
C ILE A 111 1.42 -0.14 7.23
N ALA A 112 0.89 1.06 7.47
CA ALA A 112 1.61 2.11 8.20
C ALA A 112 1.86 1.75 9.68
N VAL A 113 0.90 1.12 10.35
CA VAL A 113 1.08 0.66 11.74
C VAL A 113 2.13 -0.46 11.81
N ILE A 114 2.09 -1.40 10.87
CA ILE A 114 3.04 -2.50 10.79
C ILE A 114 4.47 -1.95 10.55
N SER A 115 4.65 -0.97 9.67
CA SER A 115 5.98 -0.39 9.41
C SER A 115 6.57 0.33 10.63
N ILE A 116 5.75 1.10 11.36
CA ILE A 116 6.17 1.78 12.59
C ILE A 116 6.56 0.76 13.67
N PHE A 117 5.80 -0.33 13.80
CA PHE A 117 6.11 -1.41 14.73
C PHE A 117 7.49 -2.03 14.44
N PHE A 118 7.78 -2.36 13.18
CA PHE A 118 9.09 -2.91 12.80
C PHE A 118 10.24 -1.92 12.99
N ILE A 119 10.01 -0.61 12.81
CA ILE A 119 11.02 0.42 13.08
C ILE A 119 11.37 0.45 14.57
N ILE A 120 10.36 0.56 15.45
CA ILE A 120 10.58 0.56 16.91
C ILE A 120 11.29 -0.72 17.36
N LEU A 121 10.89 -1.85 16.79
CA LEU A 121 11.48 -3.14 17.07
C LEU A 121 12.97 -3.18 16.68
N SER A 122 13.31 -2.72 15.47
CA SER A 122 14.71 -2.69 15.01
C SER A 122 15.60 -1.82 15.91
N ILE A 123 15.09 -0.69 16.40
CA ILE A 123 15.81 0.19 17.33
C ILE A 123 16.01 -0.53 18.67
N THR A 124 14.97 -1.17 19.18
CA THR A 124 15.01 -1.89 20.46
C THR A 124 15.98 -3.08 20.42
N LEU A 125 16.15 -3.72 19.26
CA LEU A 125 17.13 -4.80 19.07
C LEU A 125 18.56 -4.27 18.84
N PHE A 126 18.70 -3.09 18.23
CA PHE A 126 19.99 -2.50 17.89
C PHE A 126 20.69 -1.81 19.07
N VAL A 127 19.93 -1.11 19.93
CA VAL A 127 20.49 -0.35 21.07
C VAL A 127 21.23 -1.25 22.08
N PRO A 128 20.73 -2.43 22.48
CA PRO A 128 21.45 -3.31 23.41
C PRO A 128 22.71 -3.91 22.78
N ARG A 129 22.68 -4.24 21.49
CA ARG A 129 23.83 -4.80 20.76
C ARG A 129 25.00 -3.81 20.61
N THR A 130 24.72 -2.50 20.71
CA THR A 130 25.74 -1.44 20.58
C THR A 130 26.33 -1.00 21.91
N LEU A 131 25.77 -1.42 23.05
CA LEU A 131 26.30 -1.08 24.36
C LEU A 131 27.28 -2.16 24.86
N PRO A 132 28.55 -1.81 25.15
CA PRO A 132 29.55 -2.76 25.65
C PRO A 132 29.23 -3.32 27.04
N ALA A 133 28.25 -2.77 27.75
CA ALA A 133 27.70 -3.32 28.99
C ALA A 133 26.84 -4.60 28.77
N PHE A 134 26.45 -4.87 27.52
CA PHE A 134 25.64 -6.02 27.09
C PHE A 134 26.40 -6.98 26.16
N GLU A 135 27.65 -6.68 25.82
CA GLU A 135 28.55 -7.63 25.18
C GLU A 135 28.82 -8.76 26.19
N ILE A 136 28.16 -9.91 25.98
CA ILE A 136 28.37 -11.22 26.61
C ILE A 136 28.86 -11.11 28.06
N ALA A 137 27.93 -11.23 29.01
CA ALA A 137 28.18 -11.29 30.45
C ALA A 137 29.57 -11.86 30.77
N LYS A 138 30.51 -10.98 31.13
CA LYS A 138 31.73 -11.42 31.81
C LYS A 138 31.25 -12.04 33.11
N TYR A 139 31.31 -13.35 33.17
CA TYR A 139 31.17 -14.06 34.43
C TYR A 139 32.33 -13.55 35.30
N ASP A 140 32.03 -12.78 36.35
CA ASP A 140 33.05 -12.40 37.32
C ASP A 140 33.37 -13.66 38.13
N VAL A 141 34.50 -14.29 37.79
CA VAL A 141 35.05 -15.40 38.58
C VAL A 141 35.68 -14.79 39.82
N ILE A 142 35.00 -14.89 40.94
CA ILE A 142 35.60 -14.54 42.23
C ILE A 142 36.38 -15.76 42.71
N THR A 143 37.71 -15.65 42.77
CA THR A 143 38.58 -16.66 43.39
C THR A 143 38.80 -16.29 44.85
N VAL A 144 38.25 -17.10 45.77
CA VAL A 144 38.46 -16.91 47.21
C VAL A 144 39.69 -17.71 47.63
N TYR A 145 40.69 -17.04 48.21
CA TYR A 145 41.86 -17.69 48.80
C TYR A 145 41.57 -17.98 50.27
N THR A 146 41.12 -19.20 50.57
CA THR A 146 41.12 -19.67 51.97
C THR A 146 42.55 -20.07 52.33
N ASN A 147 43.05 -19.55 53.45
CA ASN A 147 44.35 -19.96 54.00
C ASN A 147 44.40 -21.49 53.99
N ASN A 148 45.47 -22.06 53.44
CA ASN A 148 45.72 -23.49 53.18
C ASN A 148 45.22 -24.00 51.81
N ASN A 149 45.94 -23.66 50.73
CA ASN A 149 46.03 -24.36 49.43
C ASN A 149 44.74 -24.76 48.67
N LEU A 150 43.56 -24.41 49.14
CA LEU A 150 42.28 -24.66 48.47
C LEU A 150 41.79 -23.34 47.86
N THR A 151 41.80 -23.27 46.54
CA THR A 151 41.18 -22.18 45.77
C THR A 151 39.78 -22.60 45.39
N GLU A 152 38.75 -21.97 45.95
CA GLU A 152 37.37 -22.17 45.50
C GLU A 152 37.01 -21.09 44.47
N ARG A 153 36.55 -21.52 43.29
CA ARG A 153 36.04 -20.62 42.23
C ARG A 153 34.53 -20.50 42.39
N ILE A 154 34.06 -19.31 42.75
CA ILE A 154 32.64 -19.00 42.77
C ILE A 154 32.32 -18.21 41.50
N ILE A 155 31.41 -18.75 40.69
CA ILE A 155 30.88 -18.07 39.51
C ILE A 155 29.67 -17.24 39.98
N VAL A 156 29.83 -15.92 40.07
CA VAL A 156 28.71 -15.04 40.42
C VAL A 156 27.98 -14.67 39.13
N HIS A 157 26.80 -15.25 38.94
CA HIS A 157 25.90 -14.84 37.87
C HIS A 157 25.24 -13.51 38.26
N ASN A 158 25.40 -12.48 37.42
CA ASN A 158 24.69 -11.23 37.57
C ASN A 158 23.21 -11.43 37.20
N SER A 159 22.33 -11.51 38.21
CA SER A 159 20.90 -11.79 38.04
C SER A 159 20.18 -10.76 37.17
N GLN A 160 20.59 -9.48 37.21
CA GLN A 160 19.98 -8.42 36.40
C GLN A 160 20.25 -8.59 34.90
N GLN A 161 21.40 -9.14 34.50
CA GLN A 161 21.70 -9.40 33.09
C GLN A 161 20.94 -10.61 32.54
N HIS A 162 20.72 -11.64 33.36
CA HIS A 162 20.02 -12.85 32.93
C HIS A 162 18.53 -12.57 32.64
N GLU A 163 17.89 -11.70 33.43
CA GLU A 163 16.52 -11.25 33.15
C GLU A 163 16.44 -10.44 31.84
N ILE A 164 17.39 -9.54 31.57
CA ILE A 164 17.38 -8.71 30.35
C ILE A 164 17.63 -9.54 29.09
N ILE A 165 18.57 -10.50 29.13
CA ILE A 165 18.85 -11.41 27.99
C ILE A 165 17.64 -12.30 27.72
N SER A 166 17.01 -12.86 28.77
CA SER A 166 15.78 -13.65 28.62
C SER A 166 14.62 -12.82 28.05
N GLY A 167 14.53 -11.53 28.40
CA GLY A 167 13.56 -10.59 27.83
C GLY A 167 13.82 -10.33 26.34
N PHE A 168 15.08 -10.32 25.91
CA PHE A 168 15.46 -10.16 24.50
C PHE A 168 15.12 -11.40 23.67
N ASP A 169 15.44 -12.60 24.17
CA ASP A 169 15.11 -13.87 23.50
C ASP A 169 13.59 -14.04 23.35
N ASN A 170 12.83 -13.62 24.37
CA ASN A 170 11.36 -13.57 24.30
C ASN A 170 10.87 -12.57 23.25
N LEU A 171 11.51 -11.40 23.11
CA LEU A 171 11.14 -10.40 22.08
C LEU A 171 11.47 -10.90 20.67
N GLU A 172 12.60 -11.59 20.50
CA GLU A 172 13.00 -12.22 19.24
C GLU A 172 12.05 -13.35 18.84
N TRP A 173 11.62 -14.17 19.79
CA TRP A 173 10.62 -15.21 19.57
C TRP A 173 9.25 -14.62 19.19
N ILE A 174 8.79 -13.58 19.90
CA ILE A 174 7.55 -12.87 19.57
C ILE A 174 7.64 -12.26 18.17
N CYS A 175 8.79 -11.69 17.79
CA CYS A 175 9.03 -11.13 16.46
C CYS A 175 8.91 -12.19 15.37
N MET A 176 9.63 -13.31 15.50
CA MET A 176 9.60 -14.41 14.52
C MET A 176 8.20 -15.01 14.40
N ASN A 177 7.47 -15.11 15.51
CA ASN A 177 6.08 -15.58 15.50
C ASN A 177 5.13 -14.56 14.85
N SER A 178 5.31 -13.27 15.11
CA SER A 178 4.50 -12.20 14.49
C SER A 178 4.71 -12.13 12.98
N ILE A 179 5.96 -12.26 12.52
CA ILE A 179 6.31 -12.33 11.11
C ILE A 179 5.68 -13.57 10.48
N ASN A 180 5.82 -14.75 11.11
CA ASN A 180 5.23 -15.99 10.60
C ASN A 180 3.70 -15.89 10.44
N ILE A 181 3.00 -15.35 11.45
CA ILE A 181 1.54 -15.15 11.40
C ILE A 181 1.17 -14.19 10.27
N LEU A 182 1.90 -13.09 10.10
CA LEU A 182 1.66 -12.14 9.01
C LEU A 182 1.93 -12.77 7.64
N THR A 183 2.97 -13.61 7.51
CA THR A 183 3.26 -14.31 6.26
C THR A 183 2.21 -15.37 5.92
N GLU A 184 1.70 -16.11 6.89
CA GLU A 184 0.61 -17.06 6.65
C GLU A 184 -0.71 -16.37 6.29
N TRP A 185 -1.01 -15.25 6.93
CA TRP A 185 -2.22 -14.47 6.64
C TRP A 185 -2.18 -13.86 5.22
N LEU A 186 -1.00 -13.43 4.76
CA LEU A 186 -0.77 -12.93 3.40
C LEU A 186 -0.82 -14.05 2.34
N LEU A 187 -0.46 -15.28 2.68
CA LEU A 187 -0.53 -16.44 1.79
C LEU A 187 -1.97 -16.95 1.57
N HIS A 188 -2.89 -16.58 2.47
CA HIS A 188 -4.30 -16.99 2.44
C HIS A 188 -5.25 -15.96 1.79
N ILE A 189 -4.72 -14.83 1.31
CA ILE A 189 -5.42 -13.79 0.53
C ILE A 189 -5.07 -13.95 -0.95
#